data_AF-A0A8E0WQY5-F1
#
_entry.id   AF-A0A8E0WQY5-F1
#
_cell.length_a   1.000
_cell.length_b   1.000
_cell.length_c   1.000
_cell.angle_alpha   90.00
_cell.angle_beta   90.00
_cell.angle_gamma   90.00
#
_symmetry.space_group_name_H-M   'P 1'
#
loop_
_entity.id
_entity.type
_entity.pdbx_description
1 polymer ?
#
loop_
_entity_poly.entity_id
_entity_poly.type
_entity_poly.pdbx_seq_one_letter_code
_entity_poly.pdbx_strand_id
1 'polypeptide(L)'
;MDTLCPRNLARRQIKQMIDDAIDQLPTQFRTVFVLRQIEELDVGEVAETLGINAATVKTRHLRAKRRLQRTLAPKLGNMLTDIFPFASEARERSATRAAIHGDWFEAWARSA
;
A
#
# COMPACT_ATOMS: atom_id res chain seq x y z
N MET A 1 -7.32 -29.99 5.93
CA MET A 1 -6.63 -30.54 4.73
C MET A 1 -6.24 -29.45 3.72
N ASP A 2 -6.40 -28.16 4.04
CA ASP A 2 -6.20 -27.06 3.06
C ASP A 2 -4.80 -26.40 3.08
N THR A 3 -3.94 -26.79 4.02
CA THR A 3 -2.67 -26.13 4.31
C THR A 3 -1.58 -26.38 3.25
N LEU A 4 -1.73 -27.45 2.46
CA LEU A 4 -0.71 -27.95 1.51
C LEU A 4 -0.99 -27.59 0.05
N CYS A 5 -2.12 -26.94 -0.26
CA CYS A 5 -2.40 -26.48 -1.63
C CYS A 5 -1.41 -25.35 -1.99
N PRO A 6 -0.64 -25.46 -3.10
CA PRO A 6 0.33 -24.43 -3.51
C PRO A 6 -0.27 -23.02 -3.61
N ARG A 7 -1.54 -22.91 -4.01
CA ARG A 7 -2.29 -21.64 -4.06
C ARG A 7 -2.46 -21.00 -2.67
N ASN A 8 -2.72 -21.81 -1.65
CA ASN A 8 -2.89 -21.35 -0.27
C ASN A 8 -1.56 -20.97 0.38
N LEU A 9 -0.46 -21.61 -0.04
CA LEU A 9 0.90 -21.27 0.38
C LEU A 9 1.34 -19.92 -0.20
N ALA A 10 1.16 -19.72 -1.52
CA ALA A 10 1.50 -18.45 -2.17
C ALA A 10 0.70 -17.26 -1.59
N ARG A 11 -0.61 -17.44 -1.36
CA ARG A 11 -1.44 -16.42 -0.71
C ARG A 11 -0.94 -16.09 0.70
N ARG A 12 -0.52 -17.09 1.48
CA ARG A 12 0.03 -16.87 2.81
C ARG A 12 1.35 -16.11 2.78
N GLN A 13 2.24 -16.43 1.85
CA GLN A 13 3.50 -15.73 1.68
C GLN A 13 3.27 -14.26 1.32
N ILE A 14 2.37 -13.97 0.39
CA ILE A 14 2.00 -12.59 0.04
C ILE A 14 1.39 -11.86 1.24
N LYS A 15 0.48 -12.51 1.97
CA LYS A 15 -0.10 -11.94 3.19
C LYS A 15 0.97 -11.60 4.23
N GLN A 16 1.86 -12.54 4.53
CA GLN A 16 2.94 -12.34 5.49
C GLN A 16 3.84 -11.17 5.08
N MET A 17 4.18 -11.06 3.80
CA MET A 17 4.98 -9.94 3.30
C MET A 17 4.29 -8.58 3.50
N ILE A 18 2.96 -8.53 3.33
CA ILE A 18 2.18 -7.31 3.55
C ILE A 18 2.14 -7.00 5.05
N ASP A 19 1.86 -7.99 5.90
CA ASP A 19 1.81 -7.85 7.36
C ASP A 19 3.17 -7.32 7.88
N ASP A 20 4.28 -7.94 7.47
CA ASP A 20 5.63 -7.51 7.84
C ASP A 20 5.92 -6.07 7.40
N ALA A 21 5.43 -5.66 6.21
CA ALA A 21 5.63 -4.30 5.71
C ALA A 21 4.82 -3.27 6.51
N ILE A 22 3.61 -3.64 6.94
CA ILE A 22 2.77 -2.83 7.82
C ILE A 22 3.41 -2.72 9.21
N ASP A 23 3.98 -3.80 9.73
CA ASP A 23 4.68 -3.83 11.02
C ASP A 23 5.99 -3.04 11.04
N GLN A 24 6.59 -2.79 9.87
CA GLN A 24 7.74 -1.89 9.74
C GLN A 24 7.37 -0.40 9.61
N LEU A 25 6.09 -0.07 9.48
CA LEU A 25 5.65 1.33 9.51
C LEU A 25 5.80 1.88 10.92
N PRO A 26 6.34 3.11 11.08
CA PRO A 26 6.22 3.86 12.32
C PRO A 26 4.77 3.92 12.80
N THR A 27 4.54 3.79 14.11
CA THR A 27 3.21 3.66 14.72
C THR A 27 2.22 4.70 14.20
N GLN A 28 2.61 5.97 14.14
CA GLN A 28 1.76 7.07 13.65
C GLN A 28 1.26 6.91 12.20
N PHE A 29 2.01 6.20 11.35
CA PHE A 29 1.62 5.92 9.96
C PHE A 29 0.81 4.65 9.87
N ARG A 30 1.17 3.62 10.68
CA ARG A 30 0.43 2.36 10.77
C ARG A 30 -1.00 2.58 11.22
N THR A 31 -1.19 3.31 12.32
CA THR A 31 -2.53 3.57 12.88
C THR A 31 -3.44 4.26 11.87
N VAL A 32 -2.95 5.33 11.22
CA VAL A 32 -3.72 6.03 10.18
C VAL A 32 -3.99 5.13 8.96
N PHE A 33 -3.05 4.24 8.61
CA PHE A 33 -3.25 3.32 7.50
C PHE A 33 -4.30 2.25 7.80
N VAL A 34 -4.24 1.62 8.98
CA VAL A 34 -5.19 0.61 9.44
C VAL A 34 -6.60 1.19 9.52
N LEU A 35 -6.77 2.33 10.19
CA LEU A 35 -8.08 2.97 10.32
C LEU A 35 -8.70 3.34 8.96
N ARG A 36 -7.88 3.69 7.96
CA ARG A 36 -8.34 4.09 6.63
C ARG A 36 -8.56 2.94 5.65
N GLN A 37 -7.78 1.86 5.73
CA GLN A 37 -7.81 0.77 4.72
C GLN A 37 -8.42 -0.52 5.23
N ILE A 38 -8.48 -0.71 6.55
CA ILE A 38 -9.00 -1.92 7.17
C ILE A 38 -10.34 -1.60 7.83
N GLU A 39 -10.38 -0.53 8.62
CA GLU A 39 -11.61 -0.08 9.29
C GLU A 39 -12.47 0.85 8.40
N GLU A 40 -11.98 1.20 7.20
CA GLU A 40 -12.68 2.03 6.20
C GLU A 40 -13.22 3.39 6.70
N LEU A 41 -12.68 3.92 7.80
CA LEU A 41 -13.13 5.19 8.39
C LEU A 41 -12.83 6.39 7.48
N ASP A 42 -13.65 7.43 7.55
CA ASP A 42 -13.37 8.65 6.82
C ASP A 42 -12.26 9.52 7.47
N VAL A 43 -11.70 10.48 6.73
CA VAL A 43 -10.62 11.35 7.21
C VAL A 43 -11.06 12.15 8.44
N GLY A 44 -12.33 12.57 8.48
CA GLY A 44 -12.93 13.24 9.64
C GLY A 44 -12.95 12.34 10.87
N GLU A 45 -13.49 11.13 10.74
CA GLU A 45 -13.59 10.16 11.84
C GLU A 45 -12.21 9.77 12.39
N VAL A 46 -11.22 9.61 11.50
CA VAL A 46 -9.84 9.33 11.91
C VAL A 46 -9.19 10.53 12.60
N ALA A 47 -9.49 11.75 12.15
CA ALA A 47 -9.00 12.98 12.78
C ALA A 47 -9.54 13.12 14.20
N GLU A 48 -10.83 12.87 14.39
CA GLU A 48 -11.49 12.86 15.70
C GLU A 48 -10.94 11.75 16.60
N THR A 49 -10.86 10.51 16.09
CA THR A 49 -10.37 9.35 16.84
C THR A 49 -8.94 9.54 17.35
N LEU A 50 -8.08 10.19 16.56
CA LEU A 50 -6.67 10.38 16.89
C LEU A 50 -6.36 11.75 17.50
N GLY A 51 -7.33 12.66 17.58
CA GLY A 51 -7.14 14.03 18.05
C GLY A 51 -6.13 14.83 17.21
N ILE A 52 -6.08 14.61 15.89
CA ILE A 52 -5.16 15.28 14.96
C ILE A 52 -5.91 15.96 13.82
N ASN A 53 -5.26 16.94 13.17
CA ASN A 53 -5.87 17.63 12.03
C ASN A 53 -6.08 16.68 10.83
N ALA A 54 -7.22 16.80 10.13
CA ALA A 54 -7.53 16.09 8.88
C ALA A 54 -6.42 16.21 7.81
N ALA A 55 -5.74 17.36 7.72
CA ALA A 55 -4.58 17.53 6.84
C ALA A 55 -3.41 16.62 7.24
N THR A 56 -3.19 16.43 8.55
CA THR A 56 -2.20 15.50 9.09
C THR A 56 -2.59 14.05 8.80
N VAL A 57 -3.88 13.70 8.90
CA VAL A 57 -4.38 12.36 8.52
C VAL A 57 -4.05 12.07 7.04
N LYS A 58 -4.42 12.96 6.12
CA LYS A 58 -4.15 12.79 4.67
C LYS A 58 -2.66 12.62 4.38
N THR A 59 -1.82 13.48 4.96
CA THR A 59 -0.38 13.43 4.74
C THR A 59 0.26 12.18 5.36
N ARG A 60 -0.15 11.77 6.57
CA ARG A 60 0.29 10.51 7.19
C ARG A 60 -0.15 9.30 6.38
N HIS A 61 -1.39 9.27 5.90
CA HIS A 61 -1.91 8.20 5.06
C HIS A 61 -1.12 8.04 3.75
N LEU A 62 -0.88 9.16 3.05
CA LEU A 62 -0.08 9.16 1.82
C LEU A 62 1.36 8.70 2.08
N ARG A 63 1.98 9.17 3.16
CA ARG A 63 3.34 8.76 3.55
C ARG A 63 3.39 7.27 3.91
N ALA A 64 2.39 6.75 4.61
CA ALA A 64 2.26 5.32 4.90
C ALA A 64 2.21 4.50 3.61
N LYS A 65 1.32 4.87 2.68
CA LYS A 65 1.18 4.21 1.36
C LYS A 65 2.48 4.22 0.57
N ARG A 66 3.16 5.38 0.48
CA ARG A 66 4.46 5.49 -0.21
C ARG A 66 5.54 4.62 0.44
N ARG A 67 5.55 4.52 1.76
CA ARG A 67 6.52 3.68 2.49
C ARG A 67 6.25 2.20 2.24
N LEU A 68 4.99 1.77 2.31
CA LEU A 68 4.59 0.40 1.94
C LEU A 68 4.97 0.06 0.50
N GLN A 69 4.68 0.95 -0.45
CA GLN A 69 5.05 0.76 -1.86
C GLN A 69 6.55 0.58 -2.03
N ARG A 70 7.39 1.40 -1.38
CA ARG A 70 8.85 1.28 -1.47
C ARG A 70 9.36 -0.03 -0.85
N THR A 71 8.74 -0.50 0.23
CA THR A 71 9.12 -1.77 0.87
C THR A 71 8.67 -2.98 0.07
N LEU A 72 7.46 -2.94 -0.52
CA LEU A 72 6.84 -4.08 -1.19
C LEU A 72 7.23 -4.20 -2.67
N ALA A 73 7.42 -3.08 -3.39
CA ALA A 73 7.75 -3.10 -4.82
C ALA A 73 8.96 -3.99 -5.19
N PRO A 74 10.12 -3.94 -4.49
CA PRO A 74 11.23 -4.81 -4.83
C PRO A 74 10.92 -6.28 -4.53
N LYS A 75 10.26 -6.58 -3.40
CA LYS A 75 9.93 -7.96 -3.02
C LYS A 75 8.94 -8.60 -3.99
N LEU A 76 7.91 -7.84 -4.39
CA LEU A 76 6.92 -8.28 -5.36
C LEU A 76 7.53 -8.39 -6.76
N GLY A 77 8.42 -7.47 -7.13
CA GLY A 77 9.16 -7.52 -8.38
C GLY A 77 9.98 -8.80 -8.52
N ASN A 78 10.71 -9.20 -7.47
CA ASN A 78 11.49 -10.44 -7.47
C ASN A 78 10.59 -11.67 -7.60
N MET A 79 9.51 -11.74 -6.81
CA MET A 79 8.54 -12.83 -6.89
C MET A 79 7.89 -12.94 -8.27
N LEU A 80 7.53 -11.80 -8.89
CA LEU A 80 6.96 -11.78 -10.22
C LEU A 80 7.97 -12.20 -11.29
N THR A 81 9.25 -11.87 -11.12
CA THR A 81 10.31 -12.35 -12.03
C THR A 81 10.53 -13.85 -11.88
N ASP A 82 10.46 -14.40 -10.67
CA ASP A 82 10.58 -15.85 -10.44
C ASP A 82 9.40 -16.64 -11.05
N ILE A 83 8.17 -16.11 -10.92
CA ILE A 83 6.95 -16.77 -11.41
C ILE A 83 6.76 -16.54 -12.91
N PHE A 84 7.11 -15.35 -13.40
CA PHE A 84 6.98 -14.94 -14.80
C PHE A 84 8.34 -14.43 -15.29
N PRO A 85 9.24 -15.32 -15.77
CA PRO A 85 10.56 -14.94 -16.25
C PRO A 85 10.50 -13.88 -17.36
N PHE A 86 9.47 -13.91 -18.20
CA PHE A 86 9.23 -12.91 -19.24
C PHE A 86 8.86 -11.51 -18.71
N ALA A 87 8.39 -11.38 -17.47
CA ALA A 87 8.09 -10.07 -16.88
C ALA A 87 9.36 -9.23 -16.65
N SER A 88 10.56 -9.82 -16.64
CA SER A 88 11.81 -9.06 -16.62
C SER A 88 12.01 -8.21 -17.87
N GLU A 89 11.55 -8.67 -19.04
CA GLU A 89 11.66 -7.98 -20.33
C GLU A 89 10.64 -6.82 -20.47
N ALA A 90 9.59 -6.80 -19.64
CA ALA A 90 8.63 -5.69 -19.55
C ALA A 90 9.09 -4.57 -18.58
N ARG A 91 10.09 -4.86 -17.75
CA ARG A 91 10.67 -3.92 -16.76
C ARG A 91 11.35 -2.73 -17.44
N GLU A 92 11.89 -2.92 -18.64
CA GLU A 92 12.53 -1.88 -19.44
C GLU A 92 11.52 -0.97 -20.17
N ARG A 93 10.33 -1.48 -20.51
CA ARG A 93 9.29 -0.73 -21.22
C ARG A 93 8.33 0.03 -20.31
N SER A 94 8.24 -0.34 -19.03
CA SER A 94 7.21 0.15 -18.10
C SER A 94 7.71 1.22 -17.12
N ALA A 95 9.00 1.57 -17.15
CA ALA A 95 9.54 2.70 -16.40
C ALA A 95 8.86 4.05 -16.77
N THR A 96 8.14 4.10 -17.90
CA THR A 96 7.38 5.24 -18.41
C THR A 96 5.88 5.25 -18.07
N ARG A 97 5.39 4.41 -17.14
CA ARG A 97 4.04 4.60 -16.55
C ARG A 97 4.09 5.06 -15.09
N ALA A 98 5.05 5.95 -14.80
CA ALA A 98 4.98 6.95 -13.74
C ALA A 98 3.82 7.98 -13.96
N ALA A 99 2.70 7.55 -14.57
CA ALA A 99 1.56 8.38 -14.96
C ALA A 99 0.26 7.90 -14.30
N ILE A 100 0.31 7.56 -13.00
CA ILE A 100 -0.90 7.27 -12.20
C ILE A 100 -0.98 8.11 -10.92
N HIS A 101 -0.24 9.23 -10.85
CA HIS A 101 -0.50 10.26 -9.85
C HIS A 101 0.04 11.63 -10.32
N GLY A 102 -0.81 12.37 -11.04
CA GLY A 102 -0.61 13.77 -11.39
C GLY A 102 -1.70 14.69 -10.83
N ASP A 103 -2.98 14.33 -10.96
CA ASP A 103 -4.09 15.28 -10.71
C ASP A 103 -5.15 14.84 -9.68
N TRP A 104 -4.85 13.85 -8.83
CA TRP A 104 -5.82 13.37 -7.83
C TRP A 104 -6.08 14.35 -6.69
N PHE A 105 -5.12 15.24 -6.39
CA PHE A 105 -5.24 16.20 -5.29
C PHE A 105 -6.17 17.38 -5.65
N GLU A 106 -6.14 17.84 -6.91
CA GLU A 106 -7.02 18.93 -7.38
C GLU A 106 -8.44 18.48 -7.71
N ALA A 107 -8.63 17.22 -8.14
CA ALA A 107 -9.96 16.67 -8.39
C ALA A 107 -10.78 16.53 -7.10
N TRP A 108 -10.14 16.20 -5.98
CA TRP A 108 -10.81 15.99 -4.69
C TRP A 108 -11.05 17.30 -3.92
N ALA A 109 -10.18 18.31 -4.06
CA ALA A 109 -10.34 19.62 -3.41
C ALA A 109 -11.43 20.51 -4.05
N ARG A 110 -11.93 20.17 -5.25
CA ARG A 110 -12.98 20.92 -5.97
C ARG A 110 -14.41 20.43 -5.72
N SER A 111 -14.61 19.41 -4.88
CA SER A 111 -15.93 18.81 -4.60
C SER A 111 -16.23 18.67 -3.11
N ALA A 112 -15.55 19.46 -2.26
CA ALA A 112 -15.88 19.69 -0.85
C ALA A 112 -16.05 21.20 -0.64
#